data_AF-A0A7S0QGU1-F1
#
_entry.id   AF-A0A7S0QGU1-F1
#
_cell.length_a   1.000
_cell.length_b   1.000
_cell.length_c   1.000
_cell.angle_alpha   90.00
_cell.angle_beta   90.00
_cell.angle_gamma   90.00
#
_symmetry.space_group_name_H-M   'P 1'
#
loop_
_entity.id
_entity.type
_entity.pdbx_description
1 polymer ?
#
loop_
_entity_poly.entity_id
_entity_poly.type
_entity_poly.pdbx_seq_one_letter_code
_entity_poly.pdbx_strand_id
1 'polypeptide(L)'
;LSLRRNAKKVPKTQVEARAKGLRMFESNHKFHSQTNYTRWWSATQPYEVTYQEPYEPYIIAARAGLPRFDERFRGYGRNKIAFFAELNLMNYRFIVLPTCFVVHLQHPESASKRAFIPSEKVWMRALFDVFKAELLAKYASSPLLPPETSSQLQPQPPPSPDLELPPLPLQPPQPPPQLPLSEIPLEAPPPGGVSTGARR
;
A
#
# COMPACT_ATOMS: atom_id res chain seq x y z
N LEU A 1 -9.60 -23.62 -1.29
CA LEU A 1 -9.79 -24.44 -0.07
C LEU A 1 -8.51 -25.10 0.49
N SER A 2 -7.39 -25.18 -0.23
CA SER A 2 -6.25 -26.05 0.14
C SER A 2 -5.17 -25.49 1.09
N LEU A 3 -5.34 -24.27 1.62
CA LEU A 3 -4.42 -23.66 2.61
C LEU A 3 -4.89 -23.84 4.07
N ARG A 4 -6.15 -24.21 4.32
CA ARG A 4 -6.75 -24.25 5.66
C ARG A 4 -6.15 -25.28 6.63
N ARG A 5 -5.27 -26.18 6.20
CA ARG A 5 -4.77 -27.28 7.04
C ARG A 5 -3.28 -27.60 6.90
N ASN A 6 -2.50 -26.80 6.16
CA ASN A 6 -1.08 -27.12 6.00
C ASN A 6 -0.22 -25.88 6.18
N ALA A 7 0.22 -25.64 7.42
CA ALA A 7 1.12 -24.55 7.79
C ALA A 7 2.39 -24.53 6.92
N LYS A 8 2.82 -25.68 6.39
CA LYS A 8 3.94 -25.80 5.44
C LYS A 8 3.70 -25.07 4.11
N LYS A 9 2.46 -24.68 3.79
CA LYS A 9 2.11 -23.97 2.55
C LYS A 9 2.07 -22.45 2.69
N VAL A 10 1.99 -21.92 3.92
CA VAL A 10 1.96 -20.48 4.19
C VAL A 10 3.37 -19.92 3.98
N PRO A 11 3.54 -18.89 3.13
CA PRO A 11 4.85 -18.28 2.93
C PRO A 11 5.40 -17.70 4.24
N LYS A 12 6.70 -17.85 4.45
CA LYS A 12 7.43 -17.30 5.60
C LYS A 12 8.23 -16.05 5.25
N THR A 13 8.51 -15.84 3.97
CA THR A 13 9.27 -14.69 3.47
C THR A 13 8.47 -13.93 2.41
N GLN A 14 8.82 -12.66 2.20
CA GLN A 14 8.24 -11.87 1.11
C GLN A 14 8.52 -12.50 -0.27
N VAL A 15 9.72 -13.08 -0.46
CA VAL A 15 10.10 -13.78 -1.69
C VAL A 15 9.18 -14.96 -1.97
N GLU A 16 8.92 -15.80 -0.95
CA GLU A 16 7.97 -16.91 -1.08
C GLU A 16 6.54 -16.41 -1.32
N ALA A 17 6.12 -15.35 -0.64
CA ALA A 17 4.80 -14.76 -0.83
C ALA A 17 4.62 -14.28 -2.27
N ARG A 18 5.62 -13.60 -2.83
CA ARG A 18 5.63 -13.13 -4.22
C ARG A 18 5.63 -14.29 -5.21
N ALA A 19 6.48 -15.30 -4.99
CA ALA A 19 6.55 -16.49 -5.85
C ALA A 19 5.23 -17.29 -5.86
N LYS A 20 4.50 -17.29 -4.75
CA LYS A 20 3.15 -17.90 -4.64
C LYS A 20 2.04 -17.01 -5.18
N GLY A 21 2.35 -15.83 -5.71
CA GLY A 21 1.38 -14.90 -6.27
C GLY A 21 0.43 -14.29 -5.23
N LEU A 22 0.84 -14.21 -3.96
CA LEU A 22 0.04 -13.50 -2.96
C LEU A 22 -0.07 -12.03 -3.38
N ARG A 23 -1.29 -11.54 -3.29
CA ARG A 23 -1.62 -10.14 -3.57
C ARG A 23 -1.91 -9.42 -2.28
N MET A 24 -1.90 -8.09 -2.37
CA MET A 24 -2.36 -7.29 -1.27
C MET A 24 -3.82 -7.61 -0.94
N PHE A 25 -4.11 -7.69 0.35
CA PHE A 25 -5.46 -7.87 0.83
C PHE A 25 -6.31 -6.68 0.39
N GLU A 26 -7.27 -6.95 -0.49
CA GLU A 26 -8.23 -6.00 -1.04
C GLU A 26 -7.60 -4.66 -1.46
N SER A 27 -6.86 -4.65 -2.57
CA SER A 27 -6.16 -3.46 -3.12
C SER A 27 -7.03 -2.20 -3.32
N ASN A 28 -8.36 -2.32 -3.26
CA ASN A 28 -9.32 -1.22 -3.42
C ASN A 28 -9.97 -0.78 -2.10
N HIS A 29 -9.58 -1.34 -0.95
CA HIS A 29 -10.21 -1.06 0.32
C HIS A 29 -9.49 0.03 1.12
N LYS A 30 -10.21 1.14 1.30
CA LYS A 30 -10.27 2.07 2.45
C LYS A 30 -9.24 1.84 3.57
N PHE A 31 -9.41 0.69 4.20
CA PHE A 31 -8.97 0.38 5.56
C PHE A 31 -7.48 0.06 5.70
N HIS A 32 -6.77 -0.11 4.59
CA HIS A 32 -5.37 -0.52 4.60
C HIS A 32 -4.46 0.36 3.72
N SER A 33 -5.04 1.39 3.08
CA SER A 33 -4.37 2.16 2.04
C SER A 33 -3.19 3.00 2.52
N GLN A 34 -3.11 3.31 3.82
CA GLN A 34 -2.01 4.08 4.40
C GLN A 34 -0.69 3.28 4.39
N THR A 35 -0.76 1.95 4.33
CA THR A 35 0.43 1.12 4.15
C THR A 35 0.91 1.21 2.71
N ASN A 36 2.12 1.73 2.46
CA ASN A 36 2.68 1.79 1.12
C ASN A 36 3.17 0.41 0.67
N TYR A 37 2.26 -0.38 0.10
CA TYR A 37 2.55 -1.75 -0.30
C TYR A 37 3.54 -1.89 -1.45
N THR A 38 3.58 -0.91 -2.35
CA THR A 38 4.60 -0.85 -3.41
C THR A 38 6.00 -0.74 -2.79
N ARG A 39 6.17 0.15 -1.80
CA ARG A 39 7.40 0.26 -1.01
C ARG A 39 7.66 -1.00 -0.18
N TRP A 40 6.63 -1.59 0.42
CA TRP A 40 6.77 -2.77 1.28
C TRP A 40 7.47 -3.95 0.58
N TRP A 41 7.20 -4.16 -0.72
CA TRP A 41 7.81 -5.25 -1.49
C TRP A 41 9.33 -5.15 -1.67
N SER A 42 9.89 -3.94 -1.61
CA SER A 42 11.33 -3.69 -1.79
C SER A 42 12.02 -3.15 -0.54
N ALA A 43 11.26 -2.76 0.48
CA ALA A 43 11.79 -2.20 1.70
C ALA A 43 12.58 -3.25 2.49
N THR A 44 13.81 -2.92 2.86
CA THR A 44 14.65 -3.71 3.77
C THR A 44 14.67 -3.16 5.18
N GLN A 45 14.17 -1.94 5.37
CA GLN A 45 14.11 -1.24 6.66
C GLN A 45 12.68 -0.83 7.01
N PRO A 46 12.33 -0.77 8.31
CA PRO A 46 11.06 -0.22 8.75
C PRO A 46 10.83 1.19 8.22
N TYR A 47 9.57 1.52 7.96
CA TYR A 47 9.21 2.87 7.53
C TYR A 47 7.93 3.34 8.18
N GLU A 48 7.88 4.64 8.45
CA GLU A 48 6.72 5.28 9.05
C GLU A 48 5.66 5.61 7.99
N VAL A 49 4.39 5.53 8.40
CA VAL A 49 3.23 5.95 7.61
C VAL A 49 2.39 6.93 8.42
N THR A 50 1.81 7.90 7.73
CA THR A 50 0.87 8.83 8.36
C THR A 50 -0.48 8.14 8.53
N TYR A 51 -1.04 8.22 9.73
CA TYR A 51 -2.39 7.76 9.98
C TYR A 51 -3.40 8.57 9.18
N GLN A 52 -4.42 7.88 8.65
CA GLN A 52 -5.59 8.52 8.06
C GLN A 52 -6.79 7.59 8.25
N GLU A 53 -7.89 8.11 8.78
CA GLU A 53 -9.11 7.34 8.92
C GLU A 53 -9.75 7.04 7.54
N PRO A 54 -10.27 5.82 7.31
CA PRO A 54 -10.24 4.67 8.19
C PRO A 54 -8.99 3.80 7.96
N TYR A 55 -8.28 3.42 9.03
CA TYR A 55 -7.10 2.55 8.97
C TYR A 55 -7.17 1.43 10.01
N GLU A 56 -7.02 0.17 9.58
CA GLU A 56 -7.16 -1.05 10.42
C GLU A 56 -6.01 -2.05 10.23
N PRO A 57 -4.73 -1.67 10.39
CA PRO A 57 -3.62 -2.60 10.24
C PRO A 57 -3.61 -3.71 11.30
N TYR A 58 -2.81 -4.75 11.05
CA TYR A 58 -2.37 -5.67 12.10
C TYR A 58 -1.08 -5.14 12.70
N ILE A 59 -1.00 -5.04 14.02
CA ILE A 59 0.13 -4.43 14.72
C ILE A 59 0.72 -5.36 15.79
N ILE A 60 1.95 -5.05 16.19
CA ILE A 60 2.61 -5.56 17.39
C ILE A 60 2.96 -4.34 18.23
N ALA A 61 2.54 -4.30 19.49
CA ALA A 61 2.81 -3.20 20.40
C ALA A 61 2.81 -3.67 21.86
N ALA A 62 3.50 -2.94 22.73
CA ALA A 62 3.53 -3.23 24.17
C ALA A 62 2.16 -2.98 24.80
N ARG A 63 1.56 -4.02 25.39
CA ARG A 63 0.20 -3.96 25.95
C ARG A 63 0.02 -2.85 26.99
N ALA A 64 1.04 -2.58 27.81
CA ALA A 64 0.96 -1.67 28.95
C ALA A 64 0.62 -0.21 28.59
N GLY A 65 0.79 0.21 27.33
CA GLY A 65 0.43 1.55 26.86
C GLY A 65 -0.81 1.62 25.98
N LEU A 66 -1.38 0.49 25.57
CA LEU A 66 -2.51 0.49 24.63
C LEU A 66 -3.83 0.77 25.36
N PRO A 67 -4.75 1.53 24.75
CA PRO A 67 -6.10 1.66 25.24
C PRO A 67 -6.82 0.30 25.17
N ARG A 68 -7.97 0.19 25.85
CA ARG A 68 -8.86 -0.96 25.66
C ARG A 68 -9.76 -0.69 24.45
N PHE A 69 -10.19 -1.76 23.78
CA PHE A 69 -11.25 -1.64 22.78
C PHE A 69 -12.54 -1.14 23.45
N ASP A 70 -13.23 -0.24 22.77
CA ASP A 70 -14.54 0.22 23.21
C ASP A 70 -15.60 -0.87 22.97
N GLU A 71 -16.22 -1.31 24.07
CA GLU A 71 -17.14 -2.45 24.12
C GLU A 71 -18.49 -2.16 23.46
N ARG A 72 -18.78 -0.92 23.05
CA ARG A 72 -19.99 -0.56 22.30
C ARG A 72 -19.92 -1.01 20.85
N PHE A 73 -18.71 -1.13 20.27
CA PHE A 73 -18.51 -1.65 18.91
C PHE A 73 -18.60 -3.19 18.89
N ARG A 74 -19.82 -3.70 19.03
CA ARG A 74 -20.14 -5.14 18.98
C ARG A 74 -20.57 -5.57 17.58
N GLY A 75 -20.54 -6.88 17.32
CA GLY A 75 -20.98 -7.44 16.04
C GLY A 75 -19.92 -7.28 14.95
N TYR A 76 -20.21 -6.47 13.92
CA TYR A 76 -19.33 -6.31 12.76
C TYR A 76 -18.97 -4.84 12.49
N GLY A 77 -17.66 -4.57 12.41
CA GLY A 77 -17.11 -3.31 11.89
C GLY A 77 -16.73 -2.28 12.97
N ARG A 78 -15.90 -1.31 12.55
CA ARG A 78 -15.42 -0.13 13.30
C ARG A 78 -14.66 -0.35 14.61
N ASN A 79 -14.66 -1.54 15.18
CA ASN A 79 -13.92 -1.85 16.40
C ASN A 79 -12.41 -1.55 16.25
N LYS A 80 -11.79 -1.96 15.13
CA LYS A 80 -10.38 -1.65 14.84
C LYS A 80 -10.18 -0.18 14.46
N ILE A 81 -11.03 0.41 13.60
CA ILE A 81 -10.94 1.85 13.28
C ILE A 81 -10.96 2.69 14.55
N ALA A 82 -11.87 2.43 15.47
CA ALA A 82 -12.00 3.18 16.74
C ALA A 82 -10.73 3.08 17.58
N PHE A 83 -10.19 1.87 17.71
CA PHE A 83 -8.92 1.64 18.39
C PHE A 83 -7.77 2.43 17.77
N PHE A 84 -7.64 2.42 16.44
CA PHE A 84 -6.57 3.16 15.75
C PHE A 84 -6.77 4.68 15.76
N ALA A 85 -8.01 5.17 15.76
CA ALA A 85 -8.30 6.58 15.94
C ALA A 85 -7.84 7.08 17.32
N GLU A 86 -8.04 6.29 18.38
CA GLU A 86 -7.51 6.59 19.71
C GLU A 86 -5.99 6.57 19.76
N LEU A 87 -5.34 5.56 19.17
CA LEU A 87 -3.88 5.54 19.09
C LEU A 87 -3.31 6.78 18.39
N ASN A 88 -3.97 7.25 17.33
CA ASN A 88 -3.56 8.48 16.65
C ASN A 88 -3.66 9.71 17.56
N LEU A 89 -4.75 9.86 18.32
CA LEU A 89 -4.88 10.95 19.30
C LEU A 89 -3.90 10.84 20.47
N MET A 90 -3.43 9.64 20.79
CA MET A 90 -2.35 9.40 21.76
C MET A 90 -0.94 9.59 21.17
N ASN A 91 -0.81 10.11 19.93
CA ASN A 91 0.44 10.31 19.20
C ASN A 91 1.29 9.05 18.98
N TYR A 92 0.64 7.90 18.80
CA TYR A 92 1.38 6.72 18.36
C TYR A 92 1.93 6.91 16.95
N ARG A 93 3.15 6.45 16.74
CA ARG A 93 3.79 6.37 15.43
C ARG A 93 3.46 5.04 14.77
N PHE A 94 3.05 5.08 13.52
CA PHE A 94 2.70 3.88 12.75
C PHE A 94 3.89 3.46 11.90
N ILE A 95 4.58 2.41 12.32
CA ILE A 95 5.79 1.90 11.66
C ILE A 95 5.47 0.56 11.01
N VAL A 96 5.69 0.49 9.70
CA VAL A 96 5.53 -0.73 8.91
C VAL A 96 6.83 -1.54 8.96
N LEU A 97 6.70 -2.82 9.29
CA LEU A 97 7.81 -3.77 9.30
C LEU A 97 7.80 -4.58 7.98
N PRO A 98 8.81 -4.45 7.10
CA PRO A 98 8.80 -5.17 5.83
C PRO A 98 8.95 -6.69 6.00
N THR A 99 9.67 -7.13 7.02
CA THR A 99 9.93 -8.56 7.26
C THR A 99 8.77 -9.29 7.93
N CYS A 100 7.71 -8.58 8.34
CA CYS A 100 6.56 -9.14 9.04
C CYS A 100 5.29 -8.98 8.20
N PHE A 101 4.50 -10.04 8.10
CA PHE A 101 3.21 -10.01 7.41
C PHE A 101 2.26 -11.03 7.96
N VAL A 102 0.97 -10.81 7.69
CA VAL A 102 -0.10 -11.77 7.94
C VAL A 102 -0.68 -12.20 6.60
N VAL A 103 -1.07 -13.47 6.51
CA VAL A 103 -1.71 -14.00 5.30
C VAL A 103 -3.20 -14.13 5.56
N HIS A 104 -4.00 -13.33 4.86
CA HIS A 104 -5.44 -13.53 4.82
C HIS A 104 -5.77 -14.65 3.84
N LEU A 105 -6.49 -15.67 4.31
CA LEU A 105 -7.00 -16.75 3.47
C LEU A 105 -8.45 -16.50 3.13
N GLN A 106 -8.78 -16.52 1.83
CA GLN A 106 -10.16 -16.38 1.38
C GLN A 106 -11.08 -17.33 2.16
N HIS A 107 -12.11 -16.75 2.77
CA HIS A 107 -13.11 -17.48 3.54
C HIS A 107 -14.51 -16.93 3.23
N PRO A 108 -15.57 -17.75 3.44
CA PRO A 108 -16.93 -17.23 3.41
C PRO A 108 -17.12 -16.12 4.44
N GLU A 109 -18.10 -15.25 4.22
CA GLU A 109 -18.44 -14.21 5.18
C GLU A 109 -18.73 -14.81 6.58
N SER A 110 -18.45 -14.06 7.63
CA SER A 110 -18.82 -14.47 8.98
C SER A 110 -20.34 -14.34 9.18
N ALA A 111 -20.88 -15.05 10.18
CA ALA A 111 -22.27 -14.87 10.58
C ALA A 111 -22.56 -13.41 10.97
N SER A 112 -21.65 -12.77 11.72
CA SER A 112 -21.77 -11.36 12.11
C SER A 112 -21.78 -10.43 10.90
N LYS A 113 -21.00 -10.72 9.85
CA LYS A 113 -21.01 -9.93 8.60
C LYS A 113 -22.35 -10.05 7.89
N ARG A 114 -22.90 -11.26 7.77
CA ARG A 114 -24.19 -11.49 7.13
C ARG A 114 -25.35 -10.85 7.90
N ALA A 115 -25.27 -10.84 9.23
CA ALA A 115 -26.25 -10.19 10.08
C ALA A 115 -26.17 -8.66 10.06
N PHE A 116 -25.10 -8.07 9.48
CA PHE A 116 -24.85 -6.63 9.50
C PHE A 116 -25.75 -5.84 8.54
N ILE A 117 -26.99 -5.62 8.98
CA ILE A 117 -28.07 -5.00 8.21
C ILE A 117 -27.87 -3.46 8.05
N PRO A 118 -28.56 -2.81 7.09
CA PRO A 118 -28.42 -1.37 6.87
C PRO A 118 -28.66 -0.48 8.09
N SER A 119 -29.65 -0.80 8.94
CA SER A 119 -29.92 -0.04 10.16
C SER A 119 -28.76 -0.10 11.15
N GLU A 120 -28.13 -1.27 11.31
CA GLU A 120 -26.92 -1.42 12.13
C GLU A 120 -25.76 -0.61 11.57
N LYS A 121 -25.61 -0.51 10.24
CA LYS A 121 -24.59 0.37 9.62
C LYS A 121 -24.79 1.84 9.97
N VAL A 122 -26.03 2.31 9.97
CA VAL A 122 -26.37 3.70 10.34
C VAL A 122 -26.06 3.94 11.82
N TRP A 123 -26.54 3.05 12.69
CA TRP A 123 -26.25 3.12 14.11
C TRP A 123 -24.74 3.09 14.40
N MET A 124 -24.01 2.19 13.73
CA MET A 124 -22.55 2.04 13.86
C MET A 124 -21.79 3.30 13.43
N ARG A 125 -22.30 4.05 12.44
CA ARG A 125 -21.75 5.35 12.04
C ARG A 125 -22.01 6.40 13.12
N ALA A 126 -23.25 6.51 13.58
CA ALA A 126 -23.62 7.48 14.62
C ALA A 126 -22.86 7.23 15.93
N LEU A 127 -22.76 5.96 16.37
CA LEU A 127 -21.95 5.58 17.53
C LEU A 127 -20.49 6.01 17.36
N PHE A 128 -19.93 5.85 16.16
CA PHE A 128 -18.56 6.22 15.90
C PHE A 128 -18.32 7.74 15.97
N ASP A 129 -19.28 8.55 15.54
CA ASP A 129 -19.20 10.00 15.68
C ASP A 129 -19.29 10.45 17.14
N VAL A 130 -20.17 9.81 17.94
CA VAL A 130 -20.23 10.02 19.40
C VAL A 130 -18.92 9.63 20.07
N PHE A 131 -18.38 8.45 19.74
CA PHE A 131 -17.09 7.98 20.24
C PHE A 131 -15.97 8.99 19.96
N LYS A 132 -15.89 9.55 18.74
CA LYS A 132 -14.86 10.56 18.41
C LYS A 132 -15.00 11.82 19.26
N ALA A 133 -16.22 12.31 19.50
CA ALA A 133 -16.44 13.47 20.33
C ALA A 133 -16.02 13.22 21.78
N GLU A 134 -16.38 12.07 22.34
CA GLU A 134 -15.95 11.65 23.69
C GLU A 134 -14.43 11.49 23.78
N LEU A 135 -13.80 10.97 22.73
CA LEU A 135 -12.36 10.76 22.65
C LEU A 135 -11.60 12.09 22.64
N LEU A 136 -12.07 13.06 21.84
CA LEU A 136 -11.51 14.41 21.84
C LEU A 136 -11.68 15.05 23.22
N ALA A 137 -12.84 14.93 23.85
CA ALA A 137 -13.08 15.44 25.20
C ALA A 137 -12.16 14.76 26.24
N LYS A 138 -11.97 13.44 26.14
CA LYS A 138 -11.09 12.66 27.03
C LYS A 138 -9.63 13.13 26.96
N TYR A 139 -9.15 13.47 25.77
CA TYR A 139 -7.76 13.89 25.58
C TYR A 139 -7.57 15.42 25.57
N ALA A 140 -8.64 16.23 25.54
CA ALA A 140 -8.58 17.70 25.45
C ALA A 140 -7.76 18.38 26.56
N SER A 141 -7.72 17.80 27.76
CA SER A 141 -6.94 18.28 28.91
C SER A 141 -5.67 17.47 29.17
N SER A 142 -5.38 16.48 28.34
CA SER A 142 -4.20 15.64 28.47
C SER A 142 -2.99 16.34 27.87
N PRO A 143 -1.83 16.38 28.56
CA PRO A 143 -0.57 16.92 28.01
C PRO A 143 -0.04 16.14 26.79
N LEU A 144 -0.74 15.07 26.39
CA LEU A 144 -0.44 14.27 25.21
C LEU A 144 -0.94 14.90 23.90
N LEU A 145 -1.75 15.98 23.90
CA LEU A 145 -2.07 16.68 22.66
C LEU A 145 -1.00 17.76 22.36
N PRO A 146 -0.33 17.73 21.20
CA PRO A 146 0.39 18.89 20.70
C PRO A 146 -0.62 19.99 20.31
N PRO A 147 -0.26 21.29 20.39
CA PRO A 147 -1.15 22.41 20.04
C PRO A 147 -1.69 22.39 18.59
N GLU A 148 -1.14 21.53 17.72
CA GLU A 148 -1.46 21.42 16.29
C GLU A 148 -2.70 20.54 15.98
N THR A 149 -3.26 19.80 16.96
CA THR A 149 -4.30 18.79 16.68
C THR A 149 -5.63 19.39 16.20
N SER A 150 -5.89 20.67 16.47
CA SER A 150 -7.08 21.36 15.95
C SER A 150 -7.05 21.58 14.43
N SER A 151 -5.88 21.54 13.78
CA SER A 151 -5.76 21.79 12.33
C SER A 151 -5.74 20.51 11.48
N GLN A 152 -5.49 19.34 12.07
CA GLN A 152 -5.36 18.04 11.37
C GLN A 152 -6.71 17.31 11.18
N LEU A 153 -7.78 17.75 11.87
CA LEU A 153 -9.14 17.22 11.71
C LEU A 153 -9.96 17.94 10.63
N GLN A 154 -9.42 18.98 10.01
CA GLN A 154 -10.00 19.53 8.78
C GLN A 154 -9.67 18.58 7.63
N PRO A 155 -10.63 18.28 6.73
CA PRO A 155 -10.29 17.62 5.48
C PRO A 155 -9.21 18.47 4.81
N GLN A 156 -7.99 17.94 4.74
CA GLN A 156 -6.96 18.54 3.92
C GLN A 156 -7.57 18.67 2.52
N PRO A 157 -7.54 19.86 1.90
CA PRO A 157 -7.98 19.99 0.52
C PRO A 157 -7.25 18.90 -0.30
N PRO A 158 -7.91 18.28 -1.29
CA PRO A 158 -7.20 17.40 -2.20
C PRO A 158 -5.92 18.12 -2.64
N PRO A 159 -4.77 17.43 -2.72
CA PRO A 159 -3.56 18.07 -3.21
C PRO A 159 -3.93 18.78 -4.51
N SER A 160 -3.75 20.10 -4.54
CA SER A 160 -4.02 20.88 -5.73
C SER A 160 -3.32 20.18 -6.89
N PRO A 161 -4.01 19.89 -8.01
CA PRO A 161 -3.26 19.72 -9.24
C PRO A 161 -2.49 21.02 -9.43
N ASP A 162 -1.22 20.93 -9.80
CA ASP A 162 -0.34 22.07 -10.09
C ASP A 162 0.43 22.61 -8.86
N LEU A 163 1.35 21.79 -8.36
CA LEU A 163 2.72 22.28 -8.25
C LEU A 163 3.49 21.67 -9.42
N GLU A 164 3.55 22.45 -10.49
CA GLU A 164 4.46 22.25 -11.61
C GLU A 164 5.88 22.07 -11.02
N LEU A 165 6.43 20.87 -11.13
CA LEU A 165 7.85 20.64 -10.85
C LEU A 165 8.64 21.63 -11.72
N PRO A 166 9.64 22.35 -11.17
CA PRO A 166 10.49 23.18 -12.01
C PRO A 166 11.09 22.28 -13.11
N PRO A 167 11.11 22.73 -14.37
CA PRO A 167 11.56 21.89 -15.48
C PRO A 167 12.99 21.44 -15.21
N LEU A 168 13.22 20.13 -15.32
CA LEU A 168 14.56 19.55 -15.29
C LEU A 168 15.41 20.21 -16.40
N PRO A 169 16.69 20.50 -16.17
CA PRO A 169 17.55 21.03 -17.21
C PRO A 169 17.57 20.06 -18.40
N LEU A 170 17.31 20.60 -19.59
CA LEU A 170 17.33 19.86 -20.85
C LEU A 170 18.66 19.12 -20.97
N GLN A 171 18.62 17.79 -20.95
CA GLN A 171 19.79 16.99 -21.31
C GLN A 171 20.06 17.19 -22.82
N PRO A 172 21.32 17.38 -23.23
CA PRO A 172 21.65 17.43 -24.65
C PRO A 172 21.26 16.10 -25.33
N PRO A 173 20.89 16.14 -26.63
CA PRO A 173 20.41 14.97 -27.34
C PRO A 173 21.46 13.87 -27.29
N GLN A 174 21.04 12.67 -26.88
CA GLN A 174 21.90 11.49 -26.93
C GLN A 174 22.22 11.18 -28.40
N PRO A 175 23.48 10.87 -28.75
CA PRO A 175 23.84 10.46 -30.09
C PRO A 175 23.11 9.15 -30.45
N PRO A 176 22.77 8.94 -31.73
CA PRO A 176 22.06 7.76 -32.16
C PRO A 176 22.87 6.49 -31.84
N PRO A 177 22.20 5.37 -31.52
CA PRO A 177 22.86 4.11 -31.24
C PRO A 177 23.69 3.67 -32.46
N GLN A 178 24.98 3.44 -32.26
CA GLN A 178 25.85 2.89 -33.29
C GLN A 178 25.48 1.44 -33.52
N LEU A 179 25.03 1.12 -34.74
CA LEU A 179 24.83 -0.26 -35.18
C LEU A 179 26.19 -0.95 -35.27
N PRO A 180 26.34 -2.21 -34.83
CA PRO A 180 27.58 -2.94 -34.98
C PRO A 180 27.88 -3.18 -36.47
N LEU A 181 29.08 -2.79 -36.90
CA LEU A 181 29.63 -3.10 -38.22
C LEU A 181 29.86 -4.61 -38.34
N SER A 182 28.85 -5.35 -38.78
CA SER A 182 29.02 -6.71 -39.28
C SER A 182 29.61 -6.64 -40.69
N GLU A 183 30.89 -7.03 -40.79
CA GLU A 183 31.63 -7.62 -41.91
C GLU A 183 31.02 -7.47 -43.32
N ILE A 184 31.61 -6.56 -44.11
CA ILE A 184 31.47 -6.54 -45.57
C ILE A 184 32.51 -7.52 -46.15
N PRO A 185 32.12 -8.54 -46.93
CA PRO A 185 33.07 -9.42 -47.60
C PRO A 185 33.84 -8.68 -48.71
N LEU A 186 35.15 -8.89 -48.73
CA LEU A 186 36.11 -8.33 -49.68
C LEU A 186 35.81 -8.82 -51.11
N GLU A 187 35.74 -7.87 -52.04
CA GLU A 187 35.50 -8.02 -53.47
C GLU A 187 36.61 -8.85 -54.16
N ALA A 188 36.22 -9.82 -54.99
CA ALA A 188 37.14 -10.55 -55.87
C ALA A 188 37.20 -9.87 -57.25
N PRO A 189 38.39 -9.61 -57.82
CA PRO A 189 38.51 -8.92 -59.10
C PRO A 189 38.14 -9.82 -60.31
N PRO A 190 37.59 -9.26 -61.39
CA PRO A 190 37.16 -10.01 -62.57
C PRO A 190 38.33 -10.36 -63.51
N PRO A 191 38.35 -11.56 -64.12
CA PRO A 191 39.29 -11.85 -65.20
C PRO A 191 38.75 -11.43 -66.58
N GLY A 192 39.59 -10.66 -67.28
CA GLY A 192 39.81 -10.58 -68.72
C GLY A 192 38.73 -11.08 -69.70
N GLY A 193 38.16 -10.13 -70.45
CA GLY A 193 38.46 -9.96 -71.88
C GLY A 193 37.96 -10.99 -72.92
N VAL A 194 37.31 -10.41 -73.93
CA VAL A 194 37.44 -10.70 -75.38
C VAL A 194 36.24 -11.38 -76.07
N SER A 195 35.66 -10.59 -76.99
CA SER A 195 35.18 -10.95 -78.34
C SER A 195 33.81 -11.64 -78.55
N THR A 196 32.90 -10.80 -79.09
CA THR A 196 32.02 -10.99 -80.26
C THR A 196 31.80 -12.38 -80.89
N GLY A 197 30.53 -12.69 -81.17
CA GLY A 197 30.07 -13.69 -82.16
C GLY A 197 28.77 -14.37 -81.73
N ALA A 198 27.59 -13.85 -82.09
CA ALA A 198 26.77 -14.27 -83.25
C ALA A 198 25.92 -15.54 -83.03
N ARG A 199 24.59 -15.36 -83.13
CA ARG A 199 23.52 -16.25 -83.69
C ARG A 199 23.78 -17.77 -83.62
N ARG A 200 22.88 -18.59 -83.08
CA ARG A 200 21.45 -18.81 -83.45
C ARG A 200 20.79 -19.62 -82.34
#